data_AF-A0AAD3HP37-F1
#
_entry.id   AF-A0AAD3HP37-F1
#
_cell.length_a   1.000
_cell.length_b   1.000
_cell.length_c   1.000
_cell.angle_alpha   90.00
_cell.angle_beta   90.00
_cell.angle_gamma   90.00
#
_symmetry.space_group_name_H-M   'P 1'
#
loop_
_entity.id
_entity.type
_entity.pdbx_description
1 polymer ?
#
loop_
_entity_poly.entity_id
_entity_poly.type
_entity_poly.pdbx_seq_one_letter_code
_entity_poly.pdbx_strand_id
1 'polypeptide(L)'
;MELTNVLRILLLLIATTVTAVTSQTVSRDINHALLARLRLDEPLLHNVIDSSTSISLEPHYNETLQTLAQLLNTTASIKTNATEAIASAAYSLAHDRSLSGDVVAEKLKALNVLVDSLPQKVASLPAVRRSLVASLVLRRLNDGPFEPGEQLQSAERLLLQLFHLHKAAALRKKAVEFTHVSKSGGTSFCQLGRSNGCATESFHPFHNCLVEGFDDDPRYINGSVHAALRGRSRTRCYKPFKAMKLRRTELSCQDRRRRLTSRGYTFYANEYTAFGGRQDPRLAHPCTNMMTVLQLRHPYTRVISHIKHMWAAYRSHCKEDRAVFFAQGHDTPVWTQLAPAPTNNYLIRSLLGEAVFNLPAGHITPDHLELAKAFLTQQYDVLLVLEDADLSAQAMRFGLGWEEHARHANEEHKDPESGLPTNLDMLRRLNRLDLEAYKHGVVMARLDAVLYDMALAAREAEAAAAVAVAAAEAGEAAAGGAEAREAAAEAVPTEAEAAVVEAETAESVSGAEGEVKQLVEATVAQEQVG
;
A
#
# COMPACT_ATOMS: atom_id res chain seq x y z
N MET A 1 -54.83 -7.47 26.66
CA MET A 1 -53.90 -6.38 27.01
C MET A 1 -52.57 -6.84 27.62
N GLU A 2 -52.46 -8.02 28.24
CA GLU A 2 -51.18 -8.43 28.87
C GLU A 2 -50.17 -9.12 27.93
N LEU A 3 -50.62 -9.83 26.89
CA LEU A 3 -49.71 -10.58 26.00
C LEU A 3 -48.85 -9.68 25.09
N THR A 4 -49.44 -8.59 24.59
CA THR A 4 -48.79 -7.63 23.67
C THR A 4 -47.64 -6.86 24.34
N ASN A 5 -47.79 -6.55 25.63
CA ASN A 5 -46.75 -5.88 26.42
C ASN A 5 -45.58 -6.82 26.74
N VAL A 6 -45.86 -8.10 27.01
CA VAL A 6 -44.82 -9.11 27.24
C VAL A 6 -44.01 -9.34 25.96
N LEU A 7 -44.66 -9.40 24.80
CA LEU A 7 -43.98 -9.59 23.51
C LEU A 7 -43.09 -8.38 23.13
N ARG A 8 -43.55 -7.15 23.41
CA ARG A 8 -42.73 -5.93 23.23
C ARG A 8 -41.51 -5.90 24.13
N ILE A 9 -41.65 -6.29 25.41
CA ILE A 9 -40.52 -6.36 26.35
C ILE A 9 -39.53 -7.44 25.92
N LEU A 10 -40.01 -8.60 25.43
CA LEU A 10 -39.15 -9.67 24.94
C LEU A 10 -38.38 -9.25 23.68
N LEU A 11 -39.03 -8.56 22.73
CA LEU A 11 -38.39 -8.05 21.51
C LEU A 11 -37.38 -6.95 21.82
N LEU A 12 -37.65 -6.07 22.80
CA LEU A 12 -36.69 -5.07 23.28
C LEU A 12 -35.48 -5.71 23.98
N LEU A 13 -35.69 -6.79 24.75
CA LEU A 13 -34.62 -7.55 25.40
C LEU A 13 -33.78 -8.33 24.39
N ILE A 14 -34.40 -8.93 23.36
CA ILE A 14 -33.70 -9.60 22.25
C ILE A 14 -32.94 -8.59 21.41
N ALA A 15 -33.53 -7.43 21.10
CA ALA A 15 -32.83 -6.37 20.38
C ALA A 15 -31.61 -5.87 21.17
N THR A 16 -31.77 -5.56 22.46
CA THR A 16 -30.65 -5.13 23.31
C THR A 16 -29.57 -6.21 23.50
N THR A 17 -29.95 -7.49 23.64
CA THR A 17 -28.97 -8.59 23.72
C THR A 17 -28.30 -8.88 22.38
N VAL A 18 -28.99 -8.80 21.25
CA VAL A 18 -28.39 -8.93 19.92
C VAL A 18 -27.44 -7.77 19.67
N THR A 19 -27.77 -6.53 20.05
CA THR A 19 -26.87 -5.37 19.95
C THR A 19 -25.65 -5.50 20.87
N ALA A 20 -25.83 -6.03 22.09
CA ALA A 20 -24.72 -6.25 23.03
C ALA A 20 -23.80 -7.41 22.59
N VAL A 21 -24.38 -8.50 22.07
CA VAL A 21 -23.63 -9.68 21.59
C VAL A 21 -22.93 -9.37 20.27
N THR A 22 -23.56 -8.65 19.35
CA THR A 22 -22.90 -8.17 18.11
C THR A 22 -21.82 -7.14 18.42
N SER A 23 -22.01 -6.27 19.42
CA SER A 23 -20.94 -5.37 19.90
C SER A 23 -19.76 -6.14 20.50
N GLN A 24 -19.96 -7.30 21.11
CA GLN A 24 -18.88 -8.14 21.66
C GLN A 24 -18.23 -9.09 20.63
N THR A 25 -18.95 -9.52 19.59
CA THR A 25 -18.42 -10.47 18.58
C THR A 25 -17.90 -9.80 17.31
N VAL A 26 -18.31 -8.56 17.01
CA VAL A 26 -17.82 -7.76 15.87
C VAL A 26 -16.71 -6.78 16.29
N SER A 27 -16.49 -6.58 17.60
CA SER A 27 -15.27 -5.95 18.08
C SER A 27 -14.09 -6.91 17.86
N ARG A 28 -13.51 -6.87 16.65
CA ARG A 28 -12.08 -7.10 16.49
C ARG A 28 -11.41 -6.04 17.36
N ASP A 29 -11.22 -6.39 18.62
CA ASP A 29 -10.66 -5.53 19.65
C ASP A 29 -9.39 -4.86 19.08
N ILE A 30 -9.26 -3.53 19.24
CA ILE A 30 -8.03 -2.78 18.88
C ILE A 30 -6.79 -3.53 19.36
N ASN A 31 -6.91 -4.19 20.52
CA ASN A 31 -5.88 -5.00 21.13
C ASN A 31 -5.45 -6.15 20.20
N HIS A 32 -6.38 -6.81 19.52
CA HIS A 32 -6.06 -7.83 18.52
C HIS A 32 -5.40 -7.22 17.27
N ALA A 33 -5.96 -6.15 16.70
CA ALA A 33 -5.40 -5.49 15.51
C ALA A 33 -3.95 -5.01 15.73
N LEU A 34 -3.69 -4.41 16.89
CA LEU A 34 -2.36 -3.93 17.28
C LEU A 34 -1.32 -5.05 17.37
N LEU A 35 -1.69 -6.26 17.80
CA LEU A 35 -0.74 -7.39 17.88
C LEU A 35 -0.63 -8.18 16.57
N ALA A 36 -1.76 -8.40 15.88
CA ALA A 36 -1.81 -9.28 14.71
C ALA A 36 -0.87 -8.82 13.60
N ARG A 37 -0.74 -7.50 13.38
CA ARG A 37 0.09 -6.94 12.30
C ARG A 37 1.57 -6.79 12.65
N LEU A 38 1.92 -6.87 13.93
CA LEU A 38 3.30 -6.77 14.39
C LEU A 38 4.00 -8.12 14.50
N ARG A 39 3.26 -9.23 14.37
CA ARG A 39 3.88 -10.54 14.18
C ARG A 39 4.69 -10.50 12.90
N LEU A 40 6.01 -10.38 13.04
CA LEU A 40 6.95 -10.68 11.98
C LEU A 40 6.93 -12.19 11.83
N ASP A 41 5.91 -12.73 11.17
CA ASP A 41 5.91 -14.14 10.84
C ASP A 41 7.15 -14.43 9.98
N GLU A 42 7.95 -15.41 10.39
CA GLU A 42 9.16 -15.92 9.74
C GLU A 42 9.01 -16.44 8.28
N PRO A 43 7.84 -16.90 7.75
CA PRO A 43 7.82 -17.66 6.51
C PRO A 43 8.19 -16.83 5.26
N LEU A 44 8.15 -15.50 5.32
CA LEU A 44 8.53 -14.64 4.18
C LEU A 44 10.04 -14.66 3.89
N LEU A 45 10.89 -15.09 4.82
CA LEU A 45 12.34 -15.21 4.63
C LEU A 45 12.79 -16.63 4.26
N HIS A 46 12.05 -17.67 4.64
CA HIS A 46 12.44 -19.06 4.42
C HIS A 46 12.39 -19.52 2.95
N ASN A 47 11.57 -18.90 2.10
CA ASN A 47 11.51 -19.28 0.69
C ASN A 47 12.63 -18.67 -0.18
N VAL A 48 13.51 -17.85 0.39
CA VAL A 48 14.57 -17.14 -0.36
C VAL A 48 15.96 -17.31 0.27
N ILE A 49 16.05 -17.86 1.48
CA ILE A 49 17.33 -18.04 2.20
C ILE A 49 17.39 -19.46 2.76
N ASP A 50 18.53 -20.10 2.48
CA ASP A 50 18.96 -21.41 2.97
C ASP A 50 18.63 -21.60 4.47
N SER A 51 18.12 -22.78 4.82
CA SER A 51 17.34 -23.10 6.03
C SER A 51 18.11 -23.15 7.36
N SER A 52 19.24 -22.44 7.48
CA SER A 52 20.22 -22.67 8.57
C SER A 52 20.33 -21.56 9.62
N THR A 53 19.47 -20.55 9.64
CA THR A 53 19.47 -19.51 10.70
C THR A 53 18.07 -19.33 11.27
N SER A 54 17.82 -19.85 12.47
CA SER A 54 16.66 -19.43 13.26
C SER A 54 16.91 -18.01 13.75
N ILE A 55 15.97 -17.12 13.46
CA ILE A 55 16.08 -15.71 13.84
C ILE A 55 15.20 -15.52 15.09
N SER A 56 15.82 -15.19 16.22
CA SER A 56 15.07 -14.83 17.42
C SER A 56 14.24 -13.57 17.17
N LEU A 57 12.96 -13.59 17.57
CA LEU A 57 12.02 -12.49 17.41
C LEU A 57 12.31 -11.30 18.36
N GLU A 58 12.98 -11.54 19.48
CA GLU A 58 13.36 -10.48 20.44
C GLU A 58 14.26 -9.38 19.85
N PRO A 59 15.35 -9.69 19.11
CA PRO A 59 16.16 -8.67 18.46
C PRO A 59 15.36 -7.77 17.52
N HIS A 60 14.44 -8.34 16.74
CA HIS A 60 13.61 -7.58 15.80
C HIS A 60 12.54 -6.76 16.48
N TYR A 61 12.01 -7.26 17.58
CA TYR A 61 11.12 -6.49 18.43
C TYR A 61 11.84 -5.25 18.98
N ASN A 62 13.03 -5.41 19.57
CA ASN A 62 13.83 -4.27 20.06
C ASN A 62 14.27 -3.30 18.94
N GLU A 63 14.65 -3.80 17.77
CA GLU A 63 14.95 -2.99 16.58
C GLU A 63 13.71 -2.20 16.13
N THR A 64 12.52 -2.81 16.19
CA THR A 64 11.24 -2.16 15.91
C THR A 64 10.96 -1.08 16.95
N LEU A 65 11.10 -1.37 18.25
CA LEU A 65 10.92 -0.36 19.31
C LEU A 65 11.89 0.81 19.15
N GLN A 66 13.16 0.54 18.84
CA GLN A 66 14.17 1.57 18.57
C GLN A 66 13.79 2.41 17.34
N THR A 67 13.34 1.76 16.27
CA THR A 67 12.86 2.44 15.06
C THR A 67 11.66 3.34 15.36
N LEU A 68 10.71 2.89 16.19
CA LEU A 68 9.55 3.67 16.60
C LEU A 68 9.93 4.84 17.52
N ALA A 69 10.87 4.63 18.45
CA ALA A 69 11.41 5.70 19.29
C ALA A 69 12.16 6.76 18.46
N GLN A 70 12.97 6.32 17.50
CA GLN A 70 13.68 7.19 16.57
C GLN A 70 12.70 7.98 15.70
N LEU A 71 11.60 7.36 15.27
CA LEU A 71 10.55 8.00 14.51
C LEU A 71 9.89 9.16 15.28
N LEU A 72 9.59 8.95 16.57
CA LEU A 72 9.06 9.99 17.46
C LEU A 72 10.06 11.15 17.65
N ASN A 73 11.36 10.85 17.74
CA ASN A 73 12.40 11.87 17.82
C ASN A 73 12.55 12.66 16.50
N THR A 74 12.39 12.00 15.35
CA THR A 74 12.56 12.63 14.03
C THR A 74 11.38 13.56 13.70
N THR A 75 10.16 13.20 14.10
CA THR A 75 8.95 14.00 13.84
C THR A 75 8.88 15.30 14.65
N ALA A 76 9.59 15.40 15.78
CA ALA A 76 9.72 16.65 16.54
C ALA A 76 10.33 17.81 15.72
N SER A 77 11.00 17.53 14.59
CA SER A 77 11.57 18.57 13.71
C SER A 77 10.56 19.30 12.81
N ILE A 78 9.30 18.85 12.74
CA ILE A 78 8.27 19.47 11.89
C ILE A 78 7.67 20.69 12.61
N LYS A 79 8.08 21.88 12.17
CA LYS A 79 7.79 23.18 12.80
C LYS A 79 6.33 23.66 12.63
N THR A 80 5.39 22.95 13.22
CA THR A 80 4.13 23.56 13.66
C THR A 80 3.90 23.21 15.12
N ASN A 81 3.42 24.16 15.92
CA ASN A 81 3.19 23.94 17.35
C ASN A 81 2.28 22.72 17.60
N ALA A 82 1.35 22.43 16.68
CA ALA A 82 0.46 21.27 16.78
C ALA A 82 1.18 19.94 16.54
N THR A 83 2.03 19.83 15.50
CA THR A 83 2.76 18.58 15.22
C THR A 83 3.77 18.23 16.31
N GLU A 84 4.43 19.24 16.87
CA GLU A 84 5.34 19.07 18.01
C GLU A 84 4.59 18.63 19.28
N ALA A 85 3.45 19.26 19.58
CA ALA A 85 2.61 18.87 20.71
C ALA A 85 2.10 17.42 20.56
N ILE A 86 1.67 17.03 19.37
CA ILE A 86 1.26 15.65 19.08
C ILE A 86 2.42 14.67 19.27
N ALA A 87 3.60 14.97 18.72
CA ALA A 87 4.77 14.11 18.85
C ALA A 87 5.18 13.93 20.32
N SER A 88 5.20 15.02 21.10
CA SER A 88 5.50 15.00 22.53
C SER A 88 4.47 14.18 23.34
N ALA A 89 3.18 14.40 23.09
CA ALA A 89 2.11 13.66 23.75
C ALA A 89 2.13 12.16 23.40
N ALA A 90 2.36 11.83 22.13
CA ALA A 90 2.49 10.46 21.64
C ALA A 90 3.70 9.76 22.28
N TYR A 91 4.85 10.43 22.33
CA TYR A 91 6.04 9.91 23.00
C TYR A 91 5.80 9.63 24.49
N SER A 92 5.19 10.59 25.21
CA SER A 92 4.84 10.42 26.62
C SER A 92 3.89 9.25 26.83
N LEU A 93 2.86 9.08 25.99
CA LEU A 93 1.94 7.94 26.06
C LEU A 93 2.66 6.59 25.89
N ALA A 94 3.66 6.52 25.01
CA ALA A 94 4.37 5.29 24.69
C ALA A 94 5.42 4.86 25.75
N HIS A 95 6.04 5.83 26.44
CA HIS A 95 7.23 5.58 27.29
C HIS A 95 6.98 5.76 28.79
N ASP A 96 5.96 6.51 29.19
CA ASP A 96 5.67 6.71 30.61
C ASP A 96 4.92 5.51 31.19
N ARG A 97 5.67 4.59 31.80
CA ARG A 97 5.13 3.39 32.45
C ARG A 97 4.45 3.67 33.78
N SER A 98 4.53 4.91 34.30
CA SER A 98 3.91 5.30 35.57
C SER A 98 2.46 5.78 35.41
N LEU A 99 1.96 5.87 34.18
CA LEU A 99 0.62 6.35 33.90
C LEU A 99 -0.45 5.38 34.42
N SER A 100 -1.31 5.88 35.31
CA SER A 100 -2.54 5.19 35.71
C SER A 100 -3.53 5.13 34.54
N GLY A 101 -4.51 4.24 34.64
CA GLY A 101 -5.51 4.07 33.58
C GLY A 101 -6.27 5.34 33.22
N ASP A 102 -6.64 6.16 34.21
CA ASP A 102 -7.33 7.44 33.97
C ASP A 102 -6.43 8.45 33.24
N VAL A 103 -5.14 8.50 33.59
CA VAL A 103 -4.19 9.41 32.94
C VAL A 103 -3.94 8.99 31.49
N VAL A 104 -3.94 7.69 31.20
CA VAL A 104 -3.88 7.18 29.81
C VAL A 104 -5.08 7.65 29.01
N ALA A 105 -6.29 7.52 29.57
CA ALA A 105 -7.52 7.93 28.90
C ALA A 105 -7.54 9.45 28.61
N GLU A 106 -7.14 10.26 29.57
CA GLU A 106 -7.01 11.72 29.40
C GLU A 106 -5.96 12.10 28.35
N LYS A 107 -4.81 11.41 28.30
CA LYS A 107 -3.81 11.62 27.24
C LYS A 107 -4.35 11.25 25.85
N LEU A 108 -5.10 10.16 25.73
CA LEU A 108 -5.74 9.76 24.48
C LEU A 108 -6.78 10.80 24.04
N LYS A 109 -7.62 11.30 24.96
CA LYS A 109 -8.56 12.41 24.67
C LYS A 109 -7.82 13.66 24.19
N ALA A 110 -6.75 14.05 24.88
CA ALA A 110 -5.94 15.21 24.48
C ALA A 110 -5.34 15.04 23.08
N LEU A 111 -4.87 13.83 22.75
CA LEU A 111 -4.39 13.50 21.40
C LEU A 111 -5.50 13.63 20.33
N ASN A 112 -6.72 13.17 20.61
CA ASN A 112 -7.86 13.36 19.69
C ASN A 112 -8.11 14.86 19.42
N VAL A 113 -8.12 15.68 20.46
CA VAL A 113 -8.30 17.15 20.33
C VAL A 113 -7.17 17.78 19.50
N LEU A 114 -5.92 17.38 19.74
CA LEU A 114 -4.78 17.86 18.97
C LEU A 114 -4.87 17.45 17.49
N VAL A 115 -5.28 16.21 17.20
CA VAL A 115 -5.48 15.72 15.83
C VAL A 115 -6.60 16.48 15.12
N ASP A 116 -7.71 16.77 15.80
CA ASP A 116 -8.81 17.57 15.25
C ASP A 116 -8.38 19.01 14.91
N SER A 117 -7.39 19.55 15.63
CA SER A 117 -6.82 20.87 15.37
C SER A 117 -5.89 20.94 14.15
N LEU A 118 -5.51 19.79 13.58
CA LEU A 118 -4.61 19.76 12.44
C LEU A 118 -5.25 20.41 11.20
N PRO A 119 -4.46 21.07 10.33
CA PRO A 119 -4.98 21.67 9.11
C PRO A 119 -5.58 20.62 8.16
N GLN A 120 -6.90 20.46 8.22
CA GLN A 120 -7.67 19.50 7.42
C GLN A 120 -7.45 19.65 5.91
N LYS A 121 -7.01 20.84 5.46
CA LYS A 121 -6.82 21.16 4.03
C LYS A 121 -5.43 20.81 3.48
N VAL A 122 -4.42 20.56 4.32
CA VAL A 122 -3.02 20.76 3.89
C VAL A 122 -2.29 19.48 3.48
N ALA A 123 -2.48 18.34 4.16
CA ALA A 123 -1.76 17.10 3.83
C ALA A 123 -2.41 15.84 4.41
N SER A 124 -1.93 14.69 3.96
CA SER A 124 -2.18 13.32 4.46
C SER A 124 -1.43 12.99 5.75
N LEU A 125 -0.42 13.80 6.11
CA LEU A 125 0.35 13.74 7.36
C LEU A 125 0.83 12.32 7.76
N PRO A 126 1.48 11.55 6.86
CA PRO A 126 1.88 10.17 7.15
C PRO A 126 2.81 10.06 8.36
N ALA A 127 3.66 11.06 8.60
CA ALA A 127 4.54 11.12 9.76
C ALA A 127 3.77 11.15 11.09
N VAL A 128 2.73 12.00 11.18
CA VAL A 128 1.88 12.13 12.37
C VAL A 128 1.11 10.84 12.61
N ARG A 129 0.46 10.33 11.55
CA ARG A 129 -0.28 9.08 11.59
C ARG A 129 0.58 7.93 12.12
N ARG A 130 1.74 7.69 11.50
CA ARG A 130 2.64 6.58 11.88
C ARG A 130 3.20 6.75 13.29
N SER A 131 3.50 7.98 13.72
CA SER A 131 3.96 8.27 15.09
C SER A 131 2.91 7.94 16.14
N LEU A 132 1.65 8.30 15.88
CA LEU A 132 0.55 8.03 16.81
C LEU A 132 0.23 6.54 16.87
N VAL A 133 0.12 5.87 15.71
CA VAL A 133 -0.10 4.42 15.67
C VAL A 133 1.04 3.68 16.37
N ALA A 134 2.29 4.07 16.10
CA ALA A 134 3.46 3.53 16.78
C ALA A 134 3.36 3.70 18.30
N SER A 135 2.91 4.85 18.77
CA SER A 135 2.79 5.11 20.21
C SER A 135 1.72 4.25 20.88
N LEU A 136 0.59 4.03 20.21
CA LEU A 136 -0.47 3.13 20.68
C LEU A 136 0.03 1.67 20.74
N VAL A 137 0.73 1.25 19.70
CA VAL A 137 1.40 -0.06 19.63
C VAL A 137 2.37 -0.24 20.78
N LEU A 138 3.29 0.71 20.97
CA LEU A 138 4.32 0.68 22.02
C LEU A 138 3.70 0.62 23.41
N ARG A 139 2.71 1.46 23.68
CA ARG A 139 1.98 1.46 24.96
C ARG A 139 1.37 0.10 25.22
N ARG A 140 0.67 -0.46 24.23
CA ARG A 140 0.05 -1.77 24.38
C ARG A 140 1.05 -2.89 24.68
N LEU A 141 2.19 -2.87 24.00
CA LEU A 141 3.19 -3.90 24.18
C LEU A 141 3.93 -3.80 25.52
N ASN A 142 4.15 -2.57 26.01
CA ASN A 142 4.84 -2.33 27.28
C ASN A 142 3.94 -2.58 28.50
N ASP A 143 2.67 -2.16 28.41
CA ASP A 143 1.79 -2.03 29.59
C ASP A 143 0.51 -2.88 29.49
N GLY A 144 0.35 -3.65 28.41
CA GLY A 144 -0.80 -4.53 28.20
C GLY A 144 -1.96 -3.88 27.43
N PRO A 145 -3.13 -4.53 27.36
CA PRO A 145 -4.29 -3.99 26.66
C PRO A 145 -4.76 -2.65 27.18
N PHE A 146 -5.35 -1.85 26.28
CA PHE A 146 -6.15 -0.70 26.71
C PHE A 146 -7.37 -1.23 27.46
N GLU A 147 -7.62 -0.66 28.64
CA GLU A 147 -8.75 -1.06 29.49
C GLU A 147 -10.09 -0.80 28.76
N PRO A 148 -11.08 -1.70 28.89
CA PRO A 148 -12.42 -1.46 28.36
C PRO A 148 -13.00 -0.14 28.87
N GLY A 149 -13.79 0.52 28.02
CA GLY A 149 -14.36 1.83 28.32
C GLY A 149 -13.56 2.96 27.70
N GLU A 150 -13.14 3.94 28.50
CA GLU A 150 -12.68 5.23 27.99
C GLU A 150 -11.35 5.17 27.23
N GLN A 151 -10.40 4.35 27.69
CA GLN A 151 -9.11 4.18 27.00
C GLN A 151 -9.33 3.57 25.61
N LEU A 152 -10.01 2.42 25.57
CA LEU A 152 -10.30 1.71 24.32
C LEU A 152 -11.05 2.62 23.33
N GLN A 153 -12.14 3.26 23.76
CA GLN A 153 -12.93 4.15 22.90
C GLN A 153 -12.11 5.35 22.39
N SER A 154 -11.25 5.92 23.22
CA SER A 154 -10.42 7.07 22.83
C SER A 154 -9.31 6.67 21.85
N ALA A 155 -8.74 5.47 21.99
CA ALA A 155 -7.76 4.92 21.07
C ALA A 155 -8.39 4.56 19.71
N GLU A 156 -9.57 3.94 19.70
CA GLU A 156 -10.34 3.64 18.48
C GLU A 156 -10.73 4.92 17.74
N ARG A 157 -11.26 5.91 18.48
CA ARG A 157 -11.58 7.23 17.90
C ARG A 157 -10.36 7.88 17.27
N LEU A 158 -9.21 7.84 17.95
CA LEU A 158 -7.97 8.44 17.45
C LEU A 158 -7.54 7.78 16.12
N LEU A 159 -7.59 6.45 16.04
CA LEU A 159 -7.32 5.74 14.79
C LEU A 159 -8.32 6.15 13.71
N LEU A 160 -9.63 6.12 13.96
CA LEU A 160 -10.62 6.50 12.95
C LEU A 160 -10.45 7.96 12.49
N GLN A 161 -10.13 8.90 13.37
CA GLN A 161 -9.80 10.29 13.02
C GLN A 161 -8.61 10.36 12.04
N LEU A 162 -7.53 9.61 12.30
CA LEU A 162 -6.37 9.54 11.41
C LEU A 162 -6.73 8.94 10.04
N PHE A 163 -7.63 7.96 9.99
CA PHE A 163 -8.11 7.38 8.74
C PHE A 163 -8.95 8.37 7.94
N HIS A 164 -9.85 9.10 8.59
CA HIS A 164 -10.65 10.13 7.95
C HIS A 164 -9.77 11.27 7.39
N LEU A 165 -8.74 11.69 8.13
CA LEU A 165 -7.73 12.64 7.66
C LEU A 165 -7.03 12.16 6.38
N HIS A 166 -6.55 10.91 6.38
CA HIS A 166 -5.94 10.27 5.22
C HIS A 166 -6.89 10.24 4.02
N LYS A 167 -8.11 9.72 4.22
CA LYS A 167 -9.15 9.62 3.18
C LYS A 167 -9.48 10.99 2.59
N ALA A 168 -9.65 12.01 3.43
CA ALA A 168 -9.92 13.37 2.99
C ALA A 168 -8.76 13.95 2.16
N ALA A 169 -7.51 13.68 2.56
CA ALA A 169 -6.33 14.10 1.79
C ALA A 169 -6.25 13.39 0.43
N ALA A 170 -6.49 12.07 0.39
CA ALA A 170 -6.51 11.28 -0.84
C ALA A 170 -7.52 11.85 -1.86
N LEU A 171 -8.75 12.12 -1.42
CA LEU A 171 -9.82 12.69 -2.26
C LEU A 171 -9.45 14.07 -2.83
N ARG A 172 -8.71 14.91 -2.09
CA ARG A 172 -8.28 16.24 -2.55
C ARG A 172 -7.11 16.20 -3.53
N LYS A 173 -6.23 15.22 -3.40
CA LYS A 173 -5.02 15.10 -4.22
C LYS A 173 -5.35 14.76 -5.68
N LYS A 174 -6.43 13.99 -5.93
CA LYS A 174 -7.02 13.66 -7.26
C LYS A 174 -6.10 12.95 -8.27
N ALA A 175 -4.80 12.90 -8.02
CA ALA A 175 -3.83 12.20 -8.84
C ALA A 175 -2.90 11.39 -7.95
N VAL A 176 -2.46 10.24 -8.46
CA VAL A 176 -1.51 9.33 -7.82
C VAL A 176 -0.16 9.47 -8.51
N GLU A 177 0.87 9.76 -7.72
CA GLU A 177 2.26 9.54 -8.09
C GLU A 177 2.71 8.20 -7.53
N PHE A 178 3.07 7.28 -8.42
CA PHE A 178 3.71 6.04 -8.04
C PHE A 178 5.22 6.15 -8.20
N THR A 179 5.97 6.21 -7.09
CA THR A 179 7.43 6.03 -7.12
C THR A 179 7.72 4.57 -7.41
N HIS A 180 8.04 4.27 -8.66
CA HIS A 180 8.32 2.93 -9.12
C HIS A 180 9.81 2.63 -8.98
N VAL A 181 10.17 1.99 -7.87
CA VAL A 181 11.48 1.35 -7.75
C VAL A 181 11.53 0.17 -8.71
N SER A 182 12.32 0.30 -9.77
CA SER A 182 12.41 -0.72 -10.82
C SER A 182 12.62 -2.13 -10.27
N LYS A 183 11.83 -3.05 -10.82
CA LYS A 183 11.68 -4.45 -10.39
C LYS A 183 11.00 -4.61 -9.04
N SER A 184 10.21 -3.66 -8.59
CA SER A 184 9.34 -3.84 -7.42
C SER A 184 7.87 -4.06 -7.76
N GLY A 185 7.53 -4.43 -9.00
CA GLY A 185 6.15 -4.75 -9.40
C GLY A 185 5.41 -3.64 -10.15
N GLY A 186 6.10 -2.63 -10.67
CA GLY A 186 5.43 -1.46 -11.26
C GLY A 186 4.60 -1.72 -12.51
N THR A 187 4.93 -2.72 -13.33
CA THR A 187 4.05 -3.13 -14.45
C THR A 187 2.71 -3.65 -13.93
N SER A 188 2.72 -4.51 -12.91
CA SER A 188 1.50 -4.98 -12.24
C SER A 188 0.71 -3.81 -11.64
N PHE A 189 1.39 -2.90 -10.93
CA PHE A 189 0.73 -1.77 -10.29
C PHE A 189 0.12 -0.78 -11.30
N CYS A 190 0.82 -0.52 -12.42
CA CYS A 190 0.29 0.26 -13.53
C CYS A 190 -0.99 -0.38 -14.11
N GLN A 191 -1.01 -1.70 -14.32
CA GLN A 191 -2.21 -2.41 -14.76
C GLN A 191 -3.34 -2.38 -13.73
N LEU A 192 -3.02 -2.45 -12.43
CA LEU A 192 -4.01 -2.31 -11.35
C LEU A 192 -4.62 -0.91 -11.35
N GLY A 193 -3.83 0.13 -11.64
CA GLY A 193 -4.36 1.48 -11.84
C GLY A 193 -5.45 1.51 -12.92
N ARG A 194 -5.22 0.85 -14.07
CA ARG A 194 -6.23 0.71 -15.14
C ARG A 194 -7.49 -0.01 -14.65
N SER A 195 -7.32 -1.14 -13.96
CA SER A 195 -8.44 -1.94 -13.44
C SER A 195 -9.28 -1.17 -12.41
N ASN A 196 -8.68 -0.23 -11.69
CA ASN A 196 -9.36 0.65 -10.73
C ASN A 196 -9.81 2.00 -11.33
N GLY A 197 -9.92 2.09 -12.66
CA GLY A 197 -10.46 3.27 -13.33
C GLY A 197 -9.54 4.50 -13.34
N CYS A 198 -8.24 4.34 -13.09
CA CYS A 198 -7.29 5.44 -13.26
C CYS A 198 -7.10 5.77 -14.75
N ALA A 199 -6.64 7.00 -15.00
CA ALA A 199 -6.27 7.48 -16.33
C ALA A 199 -4.80 7.91 -16.34
N THR A 200 -4.08 7.56 -17.41
CA THR A 200 -2.69 7.95 -17.64
C THR A 200 -2.42 8.05 -19.14
N GLU A 201 -1.19 8.40 -19.54
CA GLU A 201 -0.82 8.52 -20.96
C GLU A 201 -0.83 7.17 -21.68
N SER A 202 -0.27 6.13 -21.07
CA SER A 202 -0.40 4.76 -21.58
C SER A 202 -0.21 3.73 -20.47
N PHE A 203 -1.12 2.76 -20.44
CA PHE A 203 -1.02 1.56 -19.59
C PHE A 203 -0.24 0.44 -20.28
N HIS A 204 0.49 0.69 -21.37
CA HIS A 204 1.22 -0.37 -22.05
C HIS A 204 2.36 -0.90 -21.15
N PRO A 205 2.61 -2.24 -21.08
CA PRO A 205 3.64 -2.81 -20.21
C PRO A 205 5.06 -2.28 -20.43
N PHE A 206 5.36 -1.79 -21.64
CA PHE A 206 6.65 -1.18 -21.96
C PHE A 206 6.72 0.32 -21.64
N HIS A 207 5.57 0.96 -21.42
CA HIS A 207 5.47 2.37 -21.01
C HIS A 207 5.31 2.54 -19.50
N ASN A 208 4.77 1.53 -18.81
CA ASN A 208 4.61 1.49 -17.35
C ASN A 208 4.00 2.78 -16.75
N CYS A 209 2.99 3.36 -17.40
CA CYS A 209 2.32 4.56 -16.91
C CYS A 209 3.23 5.79 -16.74
N LEU A 210 4.34 5.84 -17.50
CA LEU A 210 5.15 7.05 -17.63
C LEU A 210 4.36 8.15 -18.35
N VAL A 211 4.75 9.40 -18.15
CA VAL A 211 4.22 10.55 -18.89
C VAL A 211 5.36 11.21 -19.64
N GLU A 212 5.24 11.32 -20.96
CA GLU A 212 6.26 11.87 -21.82
C GLU A 212 6.64 13.29 -21.38
N GLY A 213 7.93 13.62 -21.39
CA GLY A 213 8.43 14.93 -20.99
C GLY A 213 8.49 15.16 -19.47
N PHE A 214 8.12 14.19 -18.64
CA PHE A 214 8.53 14.18 -17.23
C PHE A 214 9.98 13.69 -17.04
N ASP A 215 10.54 12.99 -18.03
CA ASP A 215 11.90 12.41 -18.01
C ASP A 215 12.13 11.46 -16.80
N ASP A 216 11.08 10.74 -16.40
CA ASP A 216 11.12 9.78 -15.28
C ASP A 216 11.41 8.34 -15.73
N ASP A 217 11.91 8.17 -16.95
CA ASP A 217 12.37 6.87 -17.44
C ASP A 217 13.45 6.26 -16.54
N PRO A 218 13.47 4.92 -16.41
CA PRO A 218 14.50 4.25 -15.64
C PRO A 218 15.89 4.45 -16.24
N ARG A 219 16.92 4.42 -15.38
CA ARG A 219 18.32 4.65 -15.78
C ARG A 219 19.24 3.64 -15.10
N TYR A 220 19.79 2.73 -15.88
CA TYR A 220 20.49 1.56 -15.37
C TYR A 220 21.97 1.53 -15.75
N ILE A 221 22.29 1.82 -17.01
CA ILE A 221 23.58 1.47 -17.58
C ILE A 221 24.53 2.68 -17.61
N ASN A 222 25.70 2.53 -17.02
CA ASN A 222 26.80 3.48 -17.15
C ASN A 222 27.34 3.47 -18.58
N GLY A 223 27.09 4.55 -19.33
CA GLY A 223 27.46 4.64 -20.74
C GLY A 223 28.96 4.60 -21.00
N SER A 224 29.78 5.15 -20.10
CA SER A 224 31.24 5.11 -20.23
C SER A 224 31.78 3.69 -20.08
N VAL A 225 31.27 2.93 -19.10
CA VAL A 225 31.65 1.54 -18.89
C VAL A 225 31.14 0.66 -20.04
N HIS A 226 29.90 0.86 -20.49
CA HIS A 226 29.35 0.17 -21.66
C HIS A 226 30.23 0.38 -22.92
N ALA A 227 30.64 1.62 -23.19
CA ALA A 227 31.53 1.94 -24.30
C ALA A 227 32.94 1.31 -24.14
N ALA A 228 33.47 1.29 -22.91
CA ALA A 228 34.76 0.67 -22.60
C ALA A 228 34.73 -0.86 -22.79
N LEU A 229 33.69 -1.55 -22.30
CA LEU A 229 33.50 -2.99 -22.48
C LEU A 229 33.39 -3.37 -23.96
N ARG A 230 32.71 -2.55 -24.76
CA ARG A 230 32.64 -2.75 -26.22
C ARG A 230 34.00 -2.57 -26.90
N GLY A 231 34.83 -1.66 -26.41
CA GLY A 231 36.06 -1.24 -27.07
C GLY A 231 35.80 -0.70 -28.49
N ARG A 232 36.59 -1.20 -29.45
CA ARG A 232 36.48 -0.83 -30.89
C ARG A 232 35.54 -1.74 -31.69
N SER A 233 34.95 -2.75 -31.07
CA SER A 233 34.07 -3.70 -31.75
C SER A 233 32.83 -2.98 -32.29
N ARG A 234 32.49 -3.23 -33.56
CA ARG A 234 31.23 -2.78 -34.14
C ARG A 234 30.14 -3.72 -33.67
N THR A 235 29.21 -3.21 -32.88
CA THR A 235 28.09 -3.97 -32.33
C THR A 235 26.76 -3.28 -32.66
N ARG A 236 25.67 -4.04 -32.65
CA ARG A 236 24.28 -3.55 -32.75
C ARG A 236 23.90 -2.70 -31.53
N CYS A 237 24.58 -2.91 -30.41
CA CYS A 237 24.48 -2.12 -29.18
C CYS A 237 25.53 -1.00 -29.12
N TYR A 238 25.44 0.00 -30.01
CA TYR A 238 26.36 1.15 -29.92
C TYR A 238 26.06 2.02 -28.70
N LYS A 239 24.76 2.22 -28.39
CA LYS A 239 24.29 3.01 -27.25
C LYS A 239 23.72 2.07 -26.19
N PRO A 240 24.00 2.32 -24.90
CA PRO A 240 23.37 1.55 -23.83
C PRO A 240 21.86 1.80 -23.82
N PHE A 241 21.08 0.75 -23.62
CA PHE A 241 19.66 0.92 -23.27
C PHE A 241 19.57 1.56 -21.88
N LYS A 242 18.59 2.45 -21.68
CA LYS A 242 18.33 3.14 -20.40
C LYS A 242 19.61 3.68 -19.74
N ALA A 243 20.38 4.48 -20.50
CA ALA A 243 21.63 5.07 -20.06
C ALA A 243 21.46 5.92 -18.78
N MET A 244 22.42 5.83 -17.86
CA MET A 244 22.55 6.76 -16.75
C MET A 244 22.89 8.16 -17.28
N LYS A 245 22.01 9.11 -16.98
CA LYS A 245 22.12 10.55 -17.30
C LYS A 245 21.38 11.31 -16.19
N LEU A 246 21.62 12.61 -16.04
CA LEU A 246 20.82 13.48 -15.16
C LEU A 246 19.53 13.91 -15.86
N ARG A 247 18.49 14.32 -15.11
CA ARG A 247 17.29 14.87 -15.76
C ARG A 247 17.66 16.08 -16.59
N ARG A 248 17.14 16.12 -17.82
CA ARG A 248 17.35 17.29 -18.70
C ARG A 248 16.58 18.49 -18.19
N THR A 249 15.34 18.26 -17.79
CA THR A 249 14.42 19.26 -17.27
C THR A 249 13.68 18.64 -16.10
N GLU A 250 13.71 19.33 -14.96
CA GLU A 250 12.94 18.94 -13.78
C GLU A 250 11.70 19.82 -13.67
N LEU A 251 10.53 19.24 -13.95
CA LEU A 251 9.27 19.94 -13.77
C LEU A 251 8.90 20.01 -12.30
N SER A 252 8.42 21.18 -11.86
CA SER A 252 7.89 21.34 -10.51
C SER A 252 6.69 20.41 -10.28
N CYS A 253 6.44 20.05 -9.02
CA CYS A 253 5.27 19.26 -8.66
C CYS A 253 3.94 19.94 -9.02
N GLN A 254 3.90 21.28 -9.03
CA GLN A 254 2.73 22.03 -9.47
C GLN A 254 2.52 21.89 -10.98
N ASP A 255 3.58 21.98 -11.79
CA ASP A 255 3.50 21.84 -13.24
C ASP A 255 3.15 20.40 -13.66
N ARG A 256 3.72 19.40 -12.97
CA ARG A 256 3.36 17.99 -13.13
C ARG A 256 1.86 17.78 -12.89
N ARG A 257 1.36 18.23 -11.74
CA ARG A 257 -0.08 18.13 -11.42
C ARG A 257 -0.94 18.87 -12.43
N ARG A 258 -0.57 20.10 -12.81
CA ARG A 258 -1.29 20.89 -13.83
C ARG A 258 -1.38 20.09 -15.14
N ARG A 259 -0.27 19.51 -15.59
CA ARG A 259 -0.22 18.72 -16.82
C ARG A 259 -1.11 17.48 -16.74
N LEU A 260 -1.05 16.71 -15.65
CA LEU A 260 -1.94 15.56 -15.44
C LEU A 260 -3.40 15.98 -15.51
N THR A 261 -3.80 17.00 -14.73
CA THR A 261 -5.19 17.48 -14.69
C THR A 261 -5.68 18.02 -16.03
N SER A 262 -4.82 18.72 -16.79
CA SER A 262 -5.17 19.25 -18.12
C SER A 262 -5.46 18.17 -19.16
N ARG A 263 -4.93 16.96 -18.94
CA ARG A 263 -5.14 15.78 -19.82
C ARG A 263 -6.13 14.78 -19.24
N GLY A 264 -6.75 15.09 -18.10
CA GLY A 264 -7.62 14.14 -17.39
C GLY A 264 -6.89 12.93 -16.80
N TYR A 265 -5.56 12.98 -16.66
CA TYR A 265 -4.80 11.90 -16.04
C TYR A 265 -4.89 11.98 -14.52
N THR A 266 -5.07 10.82 -13.90
CA THR A 266 -5.17 10.64 -12.44
C THR A 266 -4.06 9.74 -11.90
N PHE A 267 -3.17 9.23 -12.75
CA PHE A 267 -2.11 8.32 -12.36
C PHE A 267 -0.87 8.52 -13.23
N TYR A 268 0.32 8.46 -12.62
CA TYR A 268 1.57 8.27 -13.35
C TYR A 268 2.63 7.57 -12.49
N ALA A 269 3.59 6.95 -13.14
CA ALA A 269 4.77 6.38 -12.50
C ALA A 269 5.99 7.30 -12.66
N ASN A 270 6.81 7.36 -11.61
CA ASN A 270 8.16 7.90 -11.65
C ASN A 270 9.15 6.73 -11.47
N GLU A 271 9.84 6.31 -12.54
CA GLU A 271 10.79 5.18 -12.51
C GLU A 271 12.25 5.59 -12.27
N TYR A 272 12.53 6.89 -12.10
CA TYR A 272 13.90 7.37 -11.94
C TYR A 272 14.29 7.58 -10.47
N THR A 273 13.97 8.74 -9.91
CA THR A 273 14.33 9.14 -8.53
C THR A 273 13.33 10.16 -7.99
N ALA A 274 13.33 10.41 -6.68
CA ALA A 274 12.66 11.57 -6.10
C ALA A 274 13.18 12.90 -6.70
N PHE A 275 12.33 13.93 -6.69
CA PHE A 275 12.61 15.28 -7.18
C PHE A 275 13.43 16.09 -6.17
N GLY A 276 14.06 17.20 -6.55
CA GLY A 276 14.74 18.15 -5.65
C GLY A 276 16.14 17.71 -5.17
N GLY A 277 16.45 16.41 -5.19
CA GLY A 277 17.69 15.84 -4.67
C GLY A 277 18.91 15.89 -5.59
N ARG A 278 18.99 16.87 -6.51
CA ARG A 278 20.10 16.94 -7.47
C ARG A 278 21.40 17.47 -6.85
N GLN A 279 21.29 18.43 -5.93
CA GLN A 279 22.43 19.07 -5.27
C GLN A 279 22.61 18.56 -3.84
N ASP A 280 21.49 18.38 -3.13
CA ASP A 280 21.46 17.93 -1.75
C ASP A 280 20.36 16.87 -1.60
N PRO A 281 20.69 15.63 -1.19
CA PRO A 281 19.69 14.58 -1.03
C PRO A 281 18.61 14.92 0.02
N ARG A 282 18.87 15.84 0.95
CA ARG A 282 17.87 16.26 1.95
C ARG A 282 16.72 17.05 1.35
N LEU A 283 16.93 17.61 0.15
CA LEU A 283 15.89 18.30 -0.62
C LEU A 283 15.08 17.33 -1.47
N ALA A 284 15.40 16.03 -1.47
CA ALA A 284 14.65 15.08 -2.25
C ALA A 284 13.20 14.95 -1.74
N HIS A 285 12.24 14.86 -2.66
CA HIS A 285 10.82 14.71 -2.32
C HIS A 285 10.00 14.07 -3.47
N PRO A 286 8.92 13.33 -3.17
CA PRO A 286 7.85 13.09 -4.13
C PRO A 286 6.97 14.35 -4.23
N CYS A 287 5.97 14.34 -5.10
CA CYS A 287 5.05 15.46 -5.20
C CYS A 287 3.89 15.34 -4.21
N THR A 288 4.05 16.01 -3.06
CA THR A 288 3.09 16.01 -1.95
C THR A 288 1.72 16.60 -2.28
N ASN A 289 1.59 17.32 -3.40
CA ASN A 289 0.31 17.79 -3.94
C ASN A 289 -0.47 16.70 -4.69
N MET A 290 0.06 15.48 -4.75
CA MET A 290 -0.52 14.25 -5.29
C MET A 290 -0.43 13.13 -4.24
N MET A 291 -1.17 12.05 -4.44
CA MET A 291 -1.15 10.86 -3.58
C MET A 291 0.12 10.07 -3.87
N THR A 292 1.02 9.96 -2.90
CA THR A 292 2.34 9.37 -3.10
C THR A 292 2.34 7.91 -2.68
N VAL A 293 2.66 7.03 -3.62
CA VAL A 293 2.67 5.58 -3.43
C VAL A 293 4.05 5.03 -3.75
N LEU A 294 4.55 4.13 -2.90
CA LEU A 294 5.81 3.43 -3.13
C LEU A 294 5.60 1.93 -2.89
N GLN A 295 6.03 1.12 -3.84
CA GLN A 295 6.07 -0.33 -3.69
C GLN A 295 7.48 -0.79 -3.35
N LEU A 296 7.62 -1.38 -2.17
CA LEU A 296 8.83 -1.98 -1.66
C LEU A 296 8.95 -3.41 -2.16
N ARG A 297 10.19 -3.84 -2.36
CA ARG A 297 10.55 -5.23 -2.64
C ARG A 297 11.82 -5.56 -1.89
N HIS A 298 11.93 -6.79 -1.41
CA HIS A 298 13.14 -7.28 -0.77
C HIS A 298 14.36 -7.05 -1.67
N PRO A 299 15.40 -6.35 -1.20
CA PRO A 299 16.43 -5.80 -2.08
C PRO A 299 17.29 -6.87 -2.76
N TYR A 300 17.45 -8.04 -2.13
CA TYR A 300 18.21 -9.15 -2.74
C TYR A 300 17.43 -9.78 -3.90
N THR A 301 16.14 -10.00 -3.72
CA THR A 301 15.27 -10.53 -4.78
C THR A 301 15.12 -9.50 -5.90
N ARG A 302 15.04 -8.21 -5.55
CA ARG A 302 15.02 -7.10 -6.49
C ARG A 302 16.29 -7.04 -7.35
N VAL A 303 17.50 -7.05 -6.75
CA VAL A 303 18.76 -6.95 -7.52
C VAL A 303 18.95 -8.16 -8.45
N ILE A 304 18.60 -9.36 -8.00
CA ILE A 304 18.61 -10.59 -8.84
C ILE A 304 17.66 -10.42 -10.03
N SER A 305 16.42 -9.99 -9.78
CA SER A 305 15.43 -9.73 -10.83
C SER A 305 15.89 -8.64 -11.81
N HIS A 306 16.61 -7.63 -11.31
CA HIS A 306 17.15 -6.55 -12.13
C HIS A 306 18.29 -7.03 -13.03
N ILE A 307 19.22 -7.84 -12.52
CA ILE A 307 20.29 -8.45 -13.31
C ILE A 307 19.72 -9.34 -14.41
N LYS A 308 18.78 -10.24 -14.07
CA LYS A 308 18.10 -11.09 -15.06
C LYS A 308 17.45 -10.26 -16.17
N HIS A 309 16.80 -9.17 -15.81
CA HIS A 309 16.20 -8.27 -16.80
C HIS A 309 17.22 -7.57 -17.69
N MET A 310 18.31 -7.06 -17.11
CA MET A 310 19.38 -6.43 -17.90
C MET A 310 20.06 -7.45 -18.82
N TRP A 311 20.28 -8.68 -18.34
CA TRP A 311 20.81 -9.77 -19.15
C TRP A 311 19.92 -10.07 -20.36
N ALA A 312 18.61 -10.21 -20.12
CA ALA A 312 17.62 -10.38 -21.19
C ALA A 312 17.59 -9.17 -22.15
N ALA A 313 17.75 -7.94 -21.63
CA ALA A 313 17.80 -6.73 -22.45
C ALA A 313 19.07 -6.69 -23.33
N TYR A 314 20.24 -7.07 -22.82
CA TYR A 314 21.44 -7.23 -23.66
C TYR A 314 21.25 -8.31 -24.73
N ARG A 315 20.61 -9.43 -24.39
CA ARG A 315 20.28 -10.47 -25.36
C ARG A 315 19.34 -9.96 -26.45
N SER A 316 18.29 -9.20 -26.11
CA SER A 316 17.33 -8.70 -27.11
C SER A 316 17.89 -7.56 -27.96
N HIS A 317 18.58 -6.59 -27.35
CA HIS A 317 19.07 -5.39 -28.02
C HIS A 317 20.41 -5.61 -28.72
N CYS A 318 21.32 -6.35 -28.10
CA CYS A 318 22.66 -6.59 -28.64
C CYS A 318 22.75 -7.93 -29.40
N LYS A 319 21.77 -8.84 -29.24
CA LYS A 319 21.73 -10.15 -29.89
C LYS A 319 23.03 -10.93 -29.66
N GLU A 320 23.69 -11.37 -30.74
CA GLU A 320 24.93 -12.13 -30.70
C GLU A 320 26.09 -11.31 -30.09
N ASP A 321 26.03 -9.97 -30.15
CA ASP A 321 27.09 -9.08 -29.66
C ASP A 321 27.13 -9.00 -28.12
N ARG A 322 26.17 -9.60 -27.40
CA ARG A 322 26.18 -9.66 -25.92
C ARG A 322 27.52 -10.20 -25.40
N ALA A 323 28.09 -11.19 -26.07
CA ALA A 323 29.37 -11.80 -25.68
C ALA A 323 30.53 -10.79 -25.63
N VAL A 324 30.46 -9.70 -26.41
CA VAL A 324 31.48 -8.63 -26.38
C VAL A 324 31.51 -7.94 -25.02
N PHE A 325 30.33 -7.67 -24.43
CA PHE A 325 30.21 -6.92 -23.17
C PHE A 325 30.58 -7.74 -21.93
N PHE A 326 30.53 -9.07 -22.04
CA PHE A 326 30.75 -10.00 -20.94
C PHE A 326 31.85 -11.03 -21.25
N ALA A 327 32.78 -10.69 -22.15
CA ALA A 327 33.88 -11.58 -22.55
C ALA A 327 34.79 -11.97 -21.38
N GLN A 328 34.89 -11.10 -20.38
CA GLN A 328 35.68 -11.31 -19.15
C GLN A 328 34.83 -11.91 -18.01
N GLY A 329 33.62 -12.38 -18.30
CA GLY A 329 32.65 -12.81 -17.30
C GLY A 329 31.65 -11.72 -16.90
N HIS A 330 30.77 -12.07 -15.98
CA HIS A 330 29.66 -11.24 -15.52
C HIS A 330 29.50 -11.31 -13.99
N ASP A 331 30.63 -11.36 -13.28
CA ASP A 331 30.62 -11.33 -11.82
C ASP A 331 30.21 -9.96 -11.25
N THR A 332 29.98 -9.92 -9.95
CA THR A 332 29.49 -8.72 -9.25
C THR A 332 30.27 -7.44 -9.58
N PRO A 333 31.62 -7.43 -9.64
CA PRO A 333 32.36 -6.23 -10.01
C PRO A 333 32.02 -5.69 -11.41
N VAL A 334 31.84 -6.56 -12.39
CA VAL A 334 31.47 -6.18 -13.78
C VAL A 334 30.08 -5.54 -13.77
N TRP A 335 29.10 -6.21 -13.15
CA TRP A 335 27.74 -5.67 -13.01
C TRP A 335 27.70 -4.35 -12.25
N THR A 336 28.53 -4.21 -11.22
CA THR A 336 28.57 -3.02 -10.37
C THR A 336 29.18 -1.82 -11.10
N GLN A 337 30.15 -2.03 -11.99
CA GLN A 337 30.67 -0.96 -12.85
C GLN A 337 29.66 -0.60 -13.95
N LEU A 338 29.04 -1.61 -14.56
CA LEU A 338 28.13 -1.43 -15.70
C LEU A 338 26.78 -0.83 -15.27
N ALA A 339 26.26 -1.24 -14.12
CA ALA A 339 24.95 -0.86 -13.60
C ALA A 339 25.03 -0.54 -12.10
N PRO A 340 25.75 0.52 -11.70
CA PRO A 340 26.05 0.80 -10.29
C PRO A 340 24.81 1.06 -9.45
N ALA A 341 23.83 1.80 -9.96
CA ALA A 341 22.61 2.07 -9.21
C ALA A 341 21.79 0.77 -8.99
N PRO A 342 21.40 0.00 -10.03
CA PRO A 342 20.64 -1.24 -9.85
C PRO A 342 21.26 -2.26 -8.90
N THR A 343 22.60 -2.29 -8.77
CA THR A 343 23.35 -3.33 -8.05
C THR A 343 23.76 -2.93 -6.63
N ASN A 344 23.60 -1.67 -6.22
CA ASN A 344 24.04 -1.18 -4.92
C ASN A 344 23.05 -0.20 -4.30
N ASN A 345 22.27 -0.65 -3.32
CA ASN A 345 21.30 0.14 -2.55
C ASN A 345 20.34 1.00 -3.42
N TYR A 346 19.64 0.34 -4.35
CA TYR A 346 18.80 1.01 -5.34
C TYR A 346 17.58 1.72 -4.73
N LEU A 347 16.99 1.19 -3.65
CA LEU A 347 15.86 1.84 -2.96
C LEU A 347 16.31 3.18 -2.38
N ILE A 348 17.40 3.20 -1.61
CA ILE A 348 17.97 4.45 -1.05
C ILE A 348 18.30 5.43 -2.17
N ARG A 349 18.95 4.98 -3.24
CA ARG A 349 19.27 5.80 -4.42
C ARG A 349 18.02 6.42 -5.07
N SER A 350 16.94 5.65 -5.15
CA SER A 350 15.68 6.13 -5.75
C SER A 350 15.01 7.17 -4.87
N LEU A 351 15.06 7.00 -3.54
CA LEU A 351 14.46 7.91 -2.56
C LEU A 351 15.21 9.25 -2.43
N LEU A 352 16.54 9.25 -2.57
CA LEU A 352 17.37 10.41 -2.25
C LEU A 352 17.78 11.28 -3.44
N GLY A 353 17.15 11.08 -4.60
CA GLY A 353 17.38 11.92 -5.77
C GLY A 353 18.71 11.69 -6.50
N GLU A 354 18.98 12.55 -7.48
CA GLU A 354 20.07 12.37 -8.43
C GLU A 354 21.48 12.49 -7.82
N ALA A 355 21.64 13.23 -6.72
CA ALA A 355 22.91 13.37 -6.00
C ALA A 355 23.40 12.02 -5.46
N VAL A 356 22.48 11.19 -4.96
CA VAL A 356 22.80 9.87 -4.40
C VAL A 356 22.69 8.79 -5.47
N PHE A 357 21.75 8.89 -6.40
CA PHE A 357 21.55 7.88 -7.43
C PHE A 357 22.80 7.59 -8.26
N ASN A 358 23.58 8.63 -8.58
CA ASN A 358 24.77 8.52 -9.44
C ASN A 358 26.08 8.25 -8.68
N LEU A 359 26.05 8.10 -7.35
CA LEU A 359 27.26 7.79 -6.59
C LEU A 359 27.89 6.47 -7.05
N PRO A 360 29.22 6.31 -7.00
CA PRO A 360 29.83 5.00 -7.27
C PRO A 360 29.31 3.95 -6.29
N ALA A 361 29.41 2.68 -6.66
CA ALA A 361 29.00 1.62 -5.75
C ALA A 361 29.83 1.62 -4.46
N GLY A 362 29.21 1.24 -3.35
CA GLY A 362 29.83 1.26 -2.03
C GLY A 362 29.90 2.64 -1.37
N HIS A 363 29.50 3.71 -2.05
CA HIS A 363 29.51 5.08 -1.50
C HIS A 363 28.18 5.48 -0.82
N ILE A 364 27.25 4.54 -0.67
CA ILE A 364 26.04 4.75 0.13
C ILE A 364 26.41 4.54 1.60
N THR A 365 26.17 5.55 2.41
CA THR A 365 26.60 5.63 3.82
C THR A 365 25.42 5.40 4.77
N PRO A 366 25.68 5.20 6.07
CA PRO A 366 24.64 5.21 7.10
C PRO A 366 23.79 6.48 7.11
N ASP A 367 24.36 7.67 6.85
CA ASP A 367 23.59 8.92 6.79
C ASP A 367 22.55 8.91 5.67
N HIS A 368 22.87 8.31 4.52
CA HIS A 368 21.89 8.10 3.45
C HIS A 368 20.78 7.13 3.88
N LEU A 369 21.10 6.08 4.65
CA LEU A 369 20.09 5.19 5.19
C LEU A 369 19.12 5.95 6.12
N GLU A 370 19.64 6.76 7.04
CA GLU A 370 18.80 7.51 7.99
C GLU A 370 17.89 8.52 7.28
N LEU A 371 18.40 9.18 6.24
CA LEU A 371 17.58 10.06 5.41
C LEU A 371 16.49 9.31 4.64
N ALA A 372 16.82 8.12 4.08
CA ALA A 372 15.85 7.29 3.39
C ALA A 372 14.74 6.77 4.33
N LYS A 373 15.10 6.39 5.57
CA LYS A 373 14.13 6.02 6.61
C LYS A 373 13.19 7.20 6.93
N ALA A 374 13.74 8.40 7.10
CA ALA A 374 12.94 9.60 7.32
C ALA A 374 11.94 9.85 6.17
N PHE A 375 12.35 9.64 4.92
CA PHE A 375 11.48 9.82 3.76
C PHE A 375 10.36 8.79 3.69
N LEU A 376 10.68 7.51 3.92
CA LEU A 376 9.70 6.44 4.02
C LEU A 376 8.65 6.77 5.08
N THR A 377 9.06 7.31 6.22
CA THR A 377 8.17 7.73 7.30
C THR A 377 7.34 8.97 6.96
N GLN A 378 7.91 9.96 6.30
CA GLN A 378 7.32 11.31 6.24
C GLN A 378 6.67 11.70 4.90
N GLN A 379 7.09 11.10 3.79
CA GLN A 379 6.77 11.64 2.46
C GLN A 379 5.80 10.77 1.64
N TYR A 380 5.69 9.49 1.99
CA TYR A 380 4.85 8.53 1.26
C TYR A 380 3.53 8.26 1.97
N ASP A 381 2.42 8.52 1.28
CA ASP A 381 1.07 8.35 1.80
C ASP A 381 0.70 6.88 1.96
N VAL A 382 1.11 6.05 1.00
CA VAL A 382 0.85 4.60 0.99
C VAL A 382 2.14 3.86 0.64
N LEU A 383 2.47 2.89 1.48
CA LEU A 383 3.55 1.94 1.25
C LEU A 383 2.96 0.58 0.95
N LEU A 384 3.45 -0.06 -0.10
CA LEU A 384 3.10 -1.41 -0.51
C LEU A 384 4.32 -2.31 -0.34
N VAL A 385 4.12 -3.59 -0.04
CA VAL A 385 5.19 -4.58 0.14
C VAL A 385 4.92 -5.73 -0.80
N LEU A 386 5.73 -5.87 -1.85
CA LEU A 386 5.46 -6.84 -2.93
C LEU A 386 5.36 -8.29 -2.41
N GLU A 387 6.17 -8.65 -1.43
CA GLU A 387 6.20 -9.97 -0.82
C GLU A 387 5.01 -10.25 0.12
N ASP A 388 4.29 -9.22 0.55
CA ASP A 388 3.16 -9.32 1.49
C ASP A 388 1.88 -8.86 0.78
N ALA A 389 1.25 -9.81 0.07
CA ALA A 389 0.09 -9.55 -0.77
C ALA A 389 -1.11 -9.05 0.04
N ASP A 390 -1.34 -9.60 1.24
CA ASP A 390 -2.47 -9.22 2.09
C ASP A 390 -2.28 -7.79 2.65
N LEU A 391 -1.08 -7.46 3.10
CA LEU A 391 -0.74 -6.11 3.54
C LEU A 391 -0.93 -5.09 2.41
N SER A 392 -0.43 -5.42 1.21
CA SER A 392 -0.57 -4.57 0.03
C SER A 392 -2.03 -4.45 -0.43
N ALA A 393 -2.81 -5.52 -0.37
CA ALA A 393 -4.23 -5.54 -0.71
C ALA A 393 -5.02 -4.58 0.18
N GLN A 394 -4.78 -4.66 1.50
CA GLN A 394 -5.40 -3.76 2.45
C GLN A 394 -4.99 -2.30 2.23
N ALA A 395 -3.70 -2.05 1.99
CA ALA A 395 -3.19 -0.72 1.70
C ALA A 395 -3.76 -0.14 0.39
N MET A 396 -3.99 -0.96 -0.63
CA MET A 396 -4.71 -0.54 -1.84
C MET A 396 -6.18 -0.22 -1.54
N ARG A 397 -6.88 -1.10 -0.81
CA ARG A 397 -8.30 -0.93 -0.49
C ARG A 397 -8.60 0.29 0.36
N PHE A 398 -7.89 0.45 1.47
CA PHE A 398 -8.17 1.52 2.44
C PHE A 398 -7.26 2.74 2.23
N GLY A 399 -6.04 2.53 1.74
CA GLY A 399 -5.12 3.61 1.46
C GLY A 399 -5.42 4.34 0.15
N LEU A 400 -5.79 3.62 -0.92
CA LEU A 400 -6.07 4.19 -2.25
C LEU A 400 -7.54 4.18 -2.64
N GLY A 401 -8.39 3.41 -1.95
CA GLY A 401 -9.79 3.21 -2.35
C GLY A 401 -9.93 2.30 -3.56
N TRP A 402 -8.96 1.42 -3.80
CA TRP A 402 -8.93 0.49 -4.93
C TRP A 402 -9.56 -0.85 -4.54
N GLU A 403 -10.54 -1.32 -5.31
CA GLU A 403 -11.18 -2.62 -5.07
C GLU A 403 -10.35 -3.76 -5.66
N GLU A 404 -9.76 -3.56 -6.84
CA GLU A 404 -8.89 -4.54 -7.49
C GLU A 404 -7.46 -4.41 -6.95
N HIS A 405 -6.92 -5.50 -6.40
CA HIS A 405 -5.64 -5.49 -5.69
C HIS A 405 -4.72 -6.67 -6.02
N ALA A 406 -5.17 -7.64 -6.80
CA ALA A 406 -4.38 -8.80 -7.19
C ALA A 406 -4.16 -8.83 -8.70
N ARG A 407 -2.91 -8.67 -9.14
CA ARG A 407 -2.54 -8.90 -10.54
C ARG A 407 -1.07 -9.28 -10.69
N HIS A 408 -0.81 -10.47 -11.19
CA HIS A 408 0.51 -10.87 -11.65
C HIS A 408 0.61 -10.60 -13.16
N ALA A 409 1.35 -9.56 -13.54
CA ALA A 409 1.50 -9.18 -14.95
C ALA A 409 2.65 -9.91 -15.66
N ASN A 410 3.51 -10.60 -14.91
CA ASN A 410 4.69 -11.25 -15.48
C ASN A 410 4.57 -12.76 -15.34
N GLU A 411 4.64 -13.45 -16.48
CA GLU A 411 4.90 -14.88 -16.51
C GLU A 411 6.33 -15.17 -16.04
N GLU A 412 6.52 -16.34 -15.43
CA GLU A 412 7.85 -16.78 -15.00
C GLU A 412 8.74 -17.03 -16.24
N HIS A 413 9.69 -16.13 -16.47
CA HIS A 413 10.65 -16.30 -17.57
C HIS A 413 11.58 -17.48 -17.29
N LYS A 414 11.41 -18.56 -18.06
CA LYS A 414 12.26 -19.76 -18.08
C LYS A 414 13.53 -19.55 -18.92
N ASP A 415 14.30 -18.48 -18.68
CA ASP A 415 15.62 -18.37 -19.32
C ASP A 415 16.61 -19.28 -18.60
N PRO A 416 17.21 -20.29 -19.26
CA PRO A 416 18.24 -21.13 -18.65
C PRO A 416 19.50 -20.34 -18.25
N GLU A 417 19.78 -19.21 -18.93
CA GLU A 417 20.89 -18.34 -18.57
C GLU A 417 20.41 -17.12 -17.78
N SER A 418 20.69 -17.11 -16.47
CA SER A 418 20.21 -16.04 -15.59
C SER A 418 21.05 -14.75 -15.63
N GLY A 419 22.27 -14.80 -16.18
CA GLY A 419 23.23 -13.69 -16.15
C GLY A 419 23.69 -13.30 -14.73
N LEU A 420 23.35 -14.11 -13.73
CA LEU A 420 23.67 -13.84 -12.34
C LEU A 420 25.16 -14.06 -12.08
N PRO A 421 25.80 -13.21 -11.26
CA PRO A 421 27.19 -13.39 -10.91
C PRO A 421 27.37 -14.63 -10.01
N THR A 422 28.56 -15.22 -10.05
CA THR A 422 28.87 -16.40 -9.22
C THR A 422 28.99 -16.04 -7.73
N ASN A 423 29.28 -14.78 -7.43
CA ASN A 423 29.55 -14.28 -6.08
C ASN A 423 28.40 -13.44 -5.48
N LEU A 424 27.20 -14.02 -5.39
CA LEU A 424 25.99 -13.34 -4.90
C LEU A 424 26.14 -12.69 -3.51
N ASP A 425 27.02 -13.19 -2.64
CA ASP A 425 27.26 -12.59 -1.33
C ASP A 425 27.83 -11.18 -1.40
N MET A 426 28.61 -10.88 -2.45
CA MET A 426 29.08 -9.52 -2.68
C MET A 426 27.91 -8.58 -3.00
N LEU A 427 26.95 -9.02 -3.82
CA LEU A 427 25.71 -8.24 -4.07
C LEU A 427 24.90 -8.04 -2.80
N ARG A 428 24.77 -9.06 -1.95
CA ARG A 428 24.06 -8.94 -0.66
C ARG A 428 24.72 -7.89 0.21
N ARG A 429 26.06 -7.92 0.36
CA ARG A 429 26.81 -6.90 1.11
C ARG A 429 26.62 -5.49 0.54
N LEU A 430 26.60 -5.35 -0.78
CA LEU A 430 26.35 -4.07 -1.45
C LEU A 430 24.92 -3.55 -1.25
N ASN A 431 23.96 -4.37 -0.82
CA ASN A 431 22.56 -3.98 -0.61
C ASN A 431 22.14 -4.10 0.86
N ARG A 432 23.10 -4.18 1.80
CA ARG A 432 22.80 -4.31 3.24
C ARG A 432 22.02 -3.11 3.80
N LEU A 433 22.33 -1.88 3.35
CA LEU A 433 21.64 -0.69 3.82
C LEU A 433 20.24 -0.61 3.23
N ASP A 434 20.07 -1.01 1.96
CA ASP A 434 18.76 -1.17 1.36
C ASP A 434 17.89 -2.19 2.11
N LEU A 435 18.49 -3.24 2.70
CA LEU A 435 17.76 -4.20 3.54
C LEU A 435 17.24 -3.54 4.82
N GLU A 436 18.05 -2.70 5.46
CA GLU A 436 17.63 -1.93 6.63
C GLU A 436 16.52 -0.92 6.26
N ALA A 437 16.65 -0.21 5.13
CA ALA A 437 15.62 0.69 4.61
C ALA A 437 14.31 -0.06 4.27
N TYR A 438 14.42 -1.24 3.65
CA TYR A 438 13.28 -2.10 3.34
C TYR A 438 12.55 -2.54 4.61
N LYS A 439 13.27 -3.07 5.61
CA LYS A 439 12.70 -3.46 6.90
C LYS A 439 11.95 -2.30 7.55
N HIS A 440 12.56 -1.12 7.58
CA HIS A 440 11.92 0.10 8.07
C HIS A 440 10.62 0.41 7.32
N GLY A 441 10.66 0.38 5.99
CA GLY A 441 9.48 0.59 5.15
C GLY A 441 8.36 -0.43 5.36
N VAL A 442 8.69 -1.70 5.61
CA VAL A 442 7.71 -2.75 5.97
C VAL A 442 7.05 -2.43 7.32
N VAL A 443 7.82 -2.00 8.32
CA VAL A 443 7.25 -1.56 9.61
C VAL A 443 6.30 -0.39 9.39
N MET A 444 6.68 0.60 8.58
CA MET A 444 5.80 1.75 8.26
C MET A 444 4.49 1.31 7.57
N ALA A 445 4.57 0.36 6.63
CA ALA A 445 3.38 -0.20 5.98
C ALA A 445 2.47 -0.95 6.96
N ARG A 446 3.04 -1.71 7.91
CA ARG A 446 2.28 -2.41 8.96
C ARG A 446 1.61 -1.47 9.95
N LEU A 447 2.25 -0.34 10.29
CA LEU A 447 1.61 0.71 11.09
C LEU A 447 0.41 1.31 10.34
N ASP A 448 0.55 1.56 9.03
CA ASP A 448 -0.59 2.01 8.22
C ASP A 448 -1.71 0.93 8.18
N ALA A 449 -1.37 -0.35 8.19
CA ALA A 449 -2.36 -1.43 8.21
C ALA A 449 -3.16 -1.54 9.51
N VAL A 450 -2.57 -1.26 10.68
CA VAL A 450 -3.33 -1.18 11.96
C VAL A 450 -4.47 -0.17 11.84
N LEU A 451 -4.21 0.97 11.22
CA LEU A 451 -5.23 1.98 10.96
C LEU A 451 -6.32 1.45 10.02
N TYR A 452 -5.93 0.75 8.96
CA TYR A 452 -6.86 0.20 7.98
C TYR A 452 -7.70 -0.95 8.53
N ASP A 453 -7.16 -1.77 9.44
CA ASP A 453 -7.90 -2.79 10.17
C ASP A 453 -9.00 -2.15 11.03
N MET A 454 -8.70 -1.02 11.67
CA MET A 454 -9.71 -0.27 12.45
C MET A 454 -10.81 0.30 11.56
N ALA A 455 -10.44 0.85 10.40
CA ALA A 455 -11.41 1.34 9.42
C ALA A 455 -12.29 0.21 8.84
N LEU A 456 -11.73 -0.98 8.65
CA LEU A 456 -12.49 -2.17 8.24
C LEU A 456 -13.49 -2.59 9.33
N ALA A 457 -13.03 -2.71 10.57
CA ALA A 457 -13.87 -3.10 11.70
C ALA A 457 -15.04 -2.12 11.90
N ALA A 458 -14.78 -0.81 11.81
CA ALA A 458 -15.84 0.21 11.90
C ALA A 458 -16.89 0.06 10.78
N ARG A 459 -16.46 -0.19 9.53
CA ARG A 459 -17.38 -0.44 8.41
C ARG A 459 -18.21 -1.72 8.59
N GLU A 460 -17.59 -2.79 9.08
CA GLU A 460 -18.28 -4.05 9.37
C GLU A 460 -19.33 -3.85 10.48
N ALA A 461 -18.99 -3.08 11.53
CA ALA A 461 -19.92 -2.72 12.59
C ALA A 461 -21.09 -1.85 12.09
N GLU A 462 -20.83 -0.84 11.26
CA GLU A 462 -21.87 -0.01 10.62
C GLU A 462 -22.81 -0.85 9.75
N ALA A 463 -22.27 -1.77 8.95
CA ALA A 463 -23.05 -2.66 8.10
C ALA A 463 -23.92 -3.63 8.95
N ALA A 464 -23.36 -4.20 10.01
CA ALA A 464 -24.09 -5.07 10.93
C ALA A 464 -25.23 -4.30 11.63
N ALA A 465 -24.97 -3.06 12.08
CA ALA A 465 -25.99 -2.21 12.67
C ALA A 465 -27.11 -1.88 11.69
N ALA A 466 -26.79 -1.57 10.42
CA ALA A 466 -27.79 -1.32 9.39
C ALA A 466 -28.68 -2.55 9.12
N VAL A 467 -28.10 -3.75 9.08
CA VAL A 467 -28.86 -5.00 8.94
C VAL A 467 -29.77 -5.25 10.15
N ALA A 468 -29.29 -4.96 11.37
CA ALA A 468 -30.08 -5.11 12.58
C ALA A 468 -31.29 -4.15 12.61
N VAL A 469 -31.10 -2.90 12.20
CA VAL A 469 -32.20 -1.91 12.06
C VAL A 469 -33.23 -2.40 11.03
N ALA A 470 -32.79 -2.83 9.85
CA ALA A 470 -33.68 -3.33 8.81
C ALA A 470 -34.46 -4.58 9.26
N ALA A 471 -33.84 -5.47 10.04
CA ALA A 471 -34.51 -6.64 10.60
C ALA A 471 -35.56 -6.28 11.66
N ALA A 472 -35.28 -5.27 12.50
CA ALA A 472 -36.24 -4.77 13.48
C ALA A 472 -37.47 -4.15 12.80
N GLU A 473 -37.27 -3.32 11.77
CA GLU A 473 -38.35 -2.71 10.98
C GLU A 473 -39.21 -3.77 10.27
N ALA A 474 -38.58 -4.82 9.70
CA ALA A 474 -39.30 -5.93 9.09
C ALA A 474 -40.10 -6.76 10.11
N GLY A 475 -39.56 -6.94 11.32
CA GLY A 475 -40.25 -7.61 12.43
C GLY A 475 -41.49 -6.85 12.90
N GLU A 476 -41.41 -5.52 12.99
CA GLU A 476 -42.55 -4.66 13.34
C GLU A 476 -43.63 -4.68 12.25
N ALA A 477 -43.25 -4.64 10.97
CA ALA A 477 -44.20 -4.75 9.86
C ALA A 477 -44.91 -6.12 9.82
N ALA A 478 -44.20 -7.20 10.11
CA ALA A 478 -44.77 -8.54 10.19
C ALA A 478 -45.75 -8.68 11.38
N ALA A 479 -45.40 -8.10 12.54
CA ALA A 479 -46.28 -8.08 13.71
C ALA A 479 -47.57 -7.27 13.45
N GLY A 480 -47.45 -6.08 12.83
CA GLY A 480 -48.61 -5.28 12.43
C GLY A 480 -49.49 -5.97 11.38
N GLY A 481 -48.88 -6.72 10.45
CA GLY A 481 -49.60 -7.53 9.47
C GLY A 481 -50.34 -8.73 10.09
N ALA A 482 -49.81 -9.31 11.17
CA ALA A 482 -50.48 -10.37 11.92
C ALA A 482 -51.71 -9.83 12.67
N GLU A 483 -51.60 -8.68 13.35
CA GLU A 483 -52.74 -8.02 14.00
C GLU A 483 -53.81 -7.61 12.98
N ALA A 484 -53.42 -7.11 11.80
CA ALA A 484 -54.35 -6.77 10.73
C ALA A 484 -55.05 -8.00 10.12
N ARG A 485 -54.36 -9.15 10.01
CA ARG A 485 -54.96 -10.42 9.55
C ARG A 485 -55.88 -11.04 10.60
N GLU A 486 -55.54 -10.94 11.88
CA GLU A 486 -56.40 -11.39 12.98
C GLU A 486 -57.68 -10.53 13.05
N ALA A 487 -57.55 -9.21 12.93
CA ALA A 487 -58.70 -8.30 12.84
C ALA A 487 -59.55 -8.52 11.56
N ALA A 488 -58.92 -8.86 10.43
CA ALA A 488 -59.64 -9.19 9.20
C ALA A 488 -60.34 -10.56 9.26
N ALA A 489 -59.79 -11.53 10.00
CA ALA A 489 -60.41 -12.85 10.21
C ALA A 489 -61.66 -12.78 11.09
N GLU A 490 -61.72 -11.86 12.06
CA GLU A 490 -62.94 -11.59 12.85
C GLU A 490 -64.03 -10.85 12.07
N ALA A 491 -63.69 -10.18 10.96
CA ALA A 491 -64.61 -9.36 10.19
C ALA A 491 -65.25 -10.08 8.98
N VAL A 492 -65.00 -11.38 8.76
CA VAL A 492 -65.60 -12.12 7.63
C VAL A 492 -67.06 -12.48 7.96
N PRO A 493 -68.06 -11.92 7.25
CA PRO A 493 -69.45 -12.32 7.38
C PRO A 493 -69.60 -13.73 6.78
N THR A 494 -70.24 -14.62 7.53
CA THR A 494 -70.67 -15.94 7.05
C THR A 494 -71.80 -15.78 6.04
N GLU A 495 -71.47 -15.56 4.77
CA GLU A 495 -72.37 -15.85 3.65
C GLU A 495 -71.78 -16.96 2.79
N ALA A 496 -72.44 -18.10 2.86
CA ALA A 496 -72.27 -19.23 1.97
C ALA A 496 -72.95 -18.91 0.62
N GLU A 497 -72.28 -19.16 -0.50
CA GLU A 497 -72.78 -20.02 -1.59
C GLU A 497 -71.90 -19.95 -2.86
N ALA A 498 -71.68 -21.16 -3.41
CA ALA A 498 -71.67 -21.51 -4.84
C ALA A 498 -70.41 -21.38 -5.74
N ALA A 499 -70.27 -22.46 -6.54
CA ALA A 499 -69.60 -22.66 -7.84
C ALA A 499 -68.05 -22.74 -7.84
N VAL A 500 -67.36 -23.85 -8.15
CA VAL A 500 -67.39 -24.83 -9.28
C VAL A 500 -67.24 -24.18 -10.66
N VAL A 501 -66.06 -24.37 -11.30
CA VAL A 501 -65.75 -24.66 -12.75
C VAL A 501 -64.21 -24.76 -12.85
N GLU A 502 -63.61 -25.94 -13.14
CA GLU A 502 -62.91 -26.35 -14.39
C GLU A 502 -62.06 -25.26 -15.10
N ALA A 503 -60.99 -25.49 -15.88
CA ALA A 503 -59.98 -26.51 -16.18
C ALA A 503 -59.10 -25.87 -17.29
N GLU A 504 -57.88 -26.41 -17.54
CA GLU A 504 -57.10 -26.28 -18.80
C GLU A 504 -56.50 -24.89 -19.16
N THR A 505 -55.32 -24.69 -19.77
CA THR A 505 -54.38 -25.44 -20.64
C THR A 505 -52.98 -24.74 -20.57
N ALA A 506 -51.84 -25.46 -20.69
CA ALA A 506 -50.88 -25.48 -21.84
C ALA A 506 -50.57 -24.09 -22.48
N GLU A 507 -49.39 -23.70 -22.96
CA GLU A 507 -48.16 -24.34 -23.40
C GLU A 507 -47.13 -23.23 -23.72
N SER A 508 -45.85 -23.49 -23.46
CA SER A 508 -44.69 -23.21 -24.32
C SER A 508 -44.55 -21.87 -25.09
N VAL A 509 -43.43 -21.16 -24.88
CA VAL A 509 -42.56 -20.63 -25.96
C VAL A 509 -41.15 -20.43 -25.39
N SER A 510 -40.20 -21.14 -25.98
CA SER A 510 -38.76 -20.97 -25.89
C SER A 510 -38.27 -20.03 -27.00
N GLY A 511 -37.17 -19.30 -26.74
CA GLY A 511 -36.27 -18.82 -27.78
C GLY A 511 -35.96 -17.32 -27.76
N ALA A 512 -34.74 -16.98 -27.33
CA ALA A 512 -33.81 -16.05 -28.00
C ALA A 512 -32.59 -15.75 -27.11
N GLU A 513 -31.62 -16.68 -27.05
CA GLU A 513 -30.26 -16.36 -26.61
C GLU A 513 -29.28 -16.85 -27.69
N GLY A 514 -28.77 -15.91 -28.47
CA GLY A 514 -27.75 -16.22 -29.48
C GLY A 514 -27.36 -14.99 -30.27
N GLU A 515 -26.56 -14.08 -29.70
CA GLU A 515 -25.73 -13.14 -30.48
C GLU A 515 -24.71 -12.30 -29.67
N VAL A 516 -23.88 -12.91 -28.80
CA VAL A 516 -22.82 -12.14 -28.07
C VAL A 516 -21.43 -12.81 -28.08
N LYS A 517 -21.18 -13.83 -28.92
CA LYS A 517 -19.90 -14.60 -28.86
C LYS A 517 -19.00 -14.53 -30.10
N GLN A 518 -19.13 -13.52 -30.96
CA GLN A 518 -18.32 -13.40 -32.19
C GLN A 518 -17.60 -12.06 -32.40
N LEU A 519 -17.22 -11.36 -31.32
CA LEU A 519 -16.53 -10.06 -31.41
C LEU A 519 -15.20 -9.97 -30.65
N VAL A 520 -14.64 -11.08 -30.16
CA VAL A 520 -13.42 -11.07 -29.32
C VAL A 520 -12.18 -11.69 -29.99
N GLU A 521 -12.29 -12.33 -31.15
CA GLU A 521 -11.15 -13.05 -31.77
C GLU A 521 -10.47 -12.33 -32.95
N ALA A 522 -10.88 -11.09 -33.30
CA ALA A 522 -10.34 -10.39 -34.48
C ALA A 522 -9.26 -9.32 -34.20
N THR A 523 -8.90 -9.03 -32.95
CA THR A 523 -8.06 -7.85 -32.62
C THR A 523 -6.60 -8.19 -32.24
N VAL A 524 -6.13 -9.44 -32.41
CA VAL A 524 -4.80 -9.88 -31.93
C VAL A 524 -3.77 -10.11 -33.06
N ALA A 525 -4.12 -9.89 -34.34
CA ALA A 525 -3.24 -10.24 -35.47
C ALA A 525 -2.65 -9.06 -36.29
N GLN A 526 -2.76 -7.81 -35.85
CA GLN A 526 -2.22 -6.66 -36.61
C GLN A 526 -1.60 -5.59 -35.71
N GLU A 527 -0.48 -5.90 -35.05
CA GLU A 527 0.46 -4.87 -34.57
C GLU A 527 1.85 -5.49 -34.25
N GLN A 528 2.54 -5.94 -35.31
CA GLN A 528 4.00 -6.20 -35.29
C GLN A 528 4.63 -5.72 -36.61
N VAL A 529 4.61 -4.40 -36.84
CA VAL A 529 5.62 -3.69 -37.64
C VAL A 529 5.75 -2.29 -37.06
N GLY A 530 6.90 -1.99 -36.44
CA GLY A 530 7.22 -0.70 -35.83
C GLY A 530 8.50 -0.77 -35.01
#